data_AF-A0A959Y534-F1
#
_entry.id   AF-A0A959Y534-F1
#
_cell.length_a   1.000
_cell.length_b   1.000
_cell.length_c   1.000
_cell.angle_alpha   90.00
_cell.angle_beta   90.00
_cell.angle_gamma   90.00
#
_symmetry.space_group_name_H-M   'P 1'
#
loop_
_entity.id
_entity.type
_entity.pdbx_description
1 polymer ?
#
loop_
_entity_poly.entity_id
_entity_poly.type
_entity_poly.pdbx_seq_one_letter_code
_entity_poly.pdbx_strand_id
1 'polypeptide(L)' 'MQQENGAELLSAERKMGTVEEYQFEPIKGYPMLHWKGKRPFTSTQYYPAQLKEVHGRDTDGWLNKIFWGDNLQVMSHLLK' A
#
# COMPACT_ATOMS: atom_id res chain seq x y z
N MET A 1 -42.82 -11.59 9.38
CA MET A 1 -42.04 -10.63 10.17
C MET A 1 -41.14 -11.46 11.07
N GLN A 2 -39.84 -11.52 10.88
CA GLN A 2 -38.93 -10.39 11.05
C GLN A 2 -37.91 -10.30 9.91
N GLN A 3 -37.55 -9.06 9.61
CA GLN A 3 -36.76 -8.61 8.47
C GLN A 3 -35.27 -8.76 8.73
N GLU A 4 -34.53 -8.74 7.62
CA GLU A 4 -33.09 -8.72 7.47
C GLU A 4 -32.42 -7.62 8.32
N ASN A 5 -31.27 -7.92 8.90
CA ASN A 5 -30.31 -6.91 9.36
C ASN A 5 -28.90 -7.32 8.91
N GLY A 6 -28.67 -7.23 7.59
CA GLY A 6 -27.39 -7.50 6.94
C GLY A 6 -26.52 -6.24 6.72
N ALA A 7 -26.85 -5.12 7.35
CA ALA A 7 -26.29 -3.81 7.01
C ALA A 7 -25.60 -3.07 8.18
N GLU A 8 -25.14 -3.77 9.22
CA GLU A 8 -24.31 -3.19 10.27
C GLU A 8 -22.91 -3.82 10.28
N LEU A 9 -22.07 -3.44 9.33
CA LEU A 9 -20.61 -3.59 9.46
C LEU A 9 -19.87 -2.64 8.50
N LEU A 10 -20.35 -1.40 8.43
CA LEU A 10 -19.65 -0.30 7.77
C LEU A 10 -19.58 0.87 8.75
N SER A 11 -18.61 0.84 9.67
CA SER A 11 -17.98 2.03 10.26
C SER A 11 -17.25 1.66 11.56
N ALA A 12 -16.03 1.19 11.42
CA ALA A 12 -15.00 1.66 12.32
C ALA A 12 -13.96 2.31 11.42
N GLU A 13 -13.97 3.65 11.33
CA GLU A 13 -12.83 4.40 10.83
C GLU A 13 -11.65 4.08 11.76
N ARG A 14 -10.96 2.97 11.49
CA ARG A 14 -9.70 2.68 12.13
C ARG A 14 -8.76 3.79 11.68
N LYS A 15 -8.46 4.72 12.58
CA LYS A 15 -7.33 5.64 12.41
C LYS A 15 -6.09 4.78 12.34
N MET A 16 -5.72 4.39 11.13
CA MET A 16 -4.47 3.70 10.88
C MET A 16 -3.36 4.74 10.88
N GLY A 17 -2.37 4.55 11.75
CA GLY A 17 -1.20 5.41 11.80
C GLY A 17 -0.26 5.16 10.62
N THR A 18 -0.15 3.90 10.19
CA THR A 18 0.73 3.50 9.08
C THR A 18 0.15 2.35 8.25
N VAL A 19 0.67 2.14 7.03
CA VAL A 19 0.20 1.11 6.10
C VAL A 19 0.50 -0.31 6.61
N GLU A 20 1.58 -0.47 7.38
CA GLU A 20 2.04 -1.75 7.93
C GLU A 20 1.09 -2.33 8.98
N GLU A 21 0.31 -1.48 9.65
CA GLU A 21 -0.67 -1.90 10.67
C GLU A 21 -1.97 -2.41 10.05
N TYR A 22 -2.14 -2.32 8.72
CA TYR A 22 -3.38 -2.72 8.07
C TYR A 22 -3.49 -4.23 7.92
N GLN A 23 -4.42 -4.82 8.64
CA GLN A 23 -4.83 -6.22 8.46
C GLN A 23 -6.07 -6.28 7.59
N PHE A 24 -5.94 -6.90 6.42
CA PHE A 24 -7.07 -7.21 5.56
C PHE A 24 -7.82 -8.42 6.14
N GLU A 25 -9.03 -8.19 6.62
CA GLU A 25 -9.95 -9.27 6.97
C GLU A 25 -10.40 -10.00 5.69
N PRO A 26 -10.45 -11.35 5.67
CA PRO A 26 -11.00 -12.08 4.54
C PRO A 26 -12.42 -11.61 4.23
N ILE A 27 -12.62 -11.08 3.02
CA ILE A 27 -13.94 -10.62 2.59
C ILE A 27 -14.82 -11.87 2.35
N LYS A 28 -15.85 -12.03 3.19
CA LYS A 28 -16.77 -13.17 3.09
C LYS A 28 -17.43 -13.21 1.70
N GLY A 29 -17.42 -14.38 1.06
CA GLY A 29 -18.08 -14.60 -0.23
C GLY A 29 -17.30 -14.15 -1.47
N TYR A 30 -16.13 -13.50 -1.32
CA TYR A 30 -15.29 -13.11 -2.46
C TYR A 30 -14.14 -14.10 -2.67
N PRO A 31 -13.96 -14.63 -3.90
CA PRO A 31 -12.87 -15.55 -4.18
C PRO A 31 -11.52 -14.82 -4.09
N MET A 32 -10.60 -15.33 -3.27
CA MET A 32 -9.22 -14.85 -3.21
C MET A 32 -8.30 -15.72 -4.06
N LEU A 33 -7.40 -15.08 -4.82
CA LEU A 33 -6.39 -15.77 -5.60
C LEU A 33 -5.25 -16.26 -4.69
N HIS A 34 -5.11 -17.59 -4.62
CA HIS A 34 -4.07 -18.30 -3.88
C HIS A 34 -3.08 -18.95 -4.85
N TRP A 35 -1.78 -18.83 -4.57
CA TRP A 35 -0.74 -19.55 -5.29
C TRP A 35 0.37 -19.99 -4.32
N LYS A 36 1.04 -21.11 -4.65
CA LYS A 36 2.12 -21.64 -3.82
C LYS A 36 3.27 -20.64 -3.74
N GLY A 37 3.71 -20.32 -2.52
CA GLY A 37 4.81 -19.37 -2.28
C GLY A 37 4.37 -17.91 -2.09
N LYS A 38 3.06 -17.58 -2.20
CA LYS A 38 2.56 -16.25 -1.84
C LYS A 38 2.75 -16.01 -0.35
N ARG A 39 3.52 -14.99 0.01
CA ARG A 39 3.63 -14.49 1.38
C ARG A 39 3.05 -13.07 1.40
N PRO A 40 2.13 -12.75 2.31
CA PRO A 40 1.67 -11.38 2.50
C PRO A 40 2.88 -10.47 2.74
N PHE A 41 2.94 -9.35 2.03
CA PHE A 41 3.94 -8.33 2.29
C PHE A 41 3.50 -7.54 3.53
N THR A 42 4.25 -7.67 4.63
CA THR A 42 3.89 -7.07 5.91
C THR A 42 4.68 -5.80 6.21
N SER A 43 5.98 -5.79 5.90
CA SER A 43 6.85 -4.64 6.08
C SER A 43 8.18 -4.86 5.36
N THR A 44 8.88 -3.76 5.09
CA THR A 44 10.27 -3.76 4.63
C THR A 44 11.01 -2.67 5.39
N GLN A 45 12.18 -3.00 5.94
CA GLN A 45 13.13 -1.97 6.36
C GLN A 45 13.73 -1.34 5.12
N TYR A 46 13.74 -0.01 5.04
CA TYR A 46 14.31 0.71 3.91
C TYR A 46 15.37 1.71 4.35
N TYR A 47 16.28 1.99 3.42
CA TYR A 47 17.24 3.08 3.52
C TYR A 47 16.80 4.25 2.63
N PRO A 48 17.28 5.48 2.89
CA PRO A 48 16.98 6.62 2.03
C PRO A 48 17.29 6.34 0.56
N ALA A 49 16.29 6.50 -0.31
CA ALA A 49 16.46 6.31 -1.74
C ALA A 49 17.41 7.37 -2.30
N GLN A 50 18.35 6.94 -3.13
CA GLN A 50 19.35 7.83 -3.70
C GLN A 50 18.83 8.42 -5.00
N LEU A 51 18.52 9.73 -4.98
CA LEU A 51 18.18 10.47 -6.20
C LEU A 51 19.43 10.60 -7.06
N LYS A 52 19.39 10.02 -8.26
CA LYS A 52 20.47 10.09 -9.22
C LYS A 52 20.35 11.30 -10.12
N GLU A 53 19.15 11.55 -10.62
CA GLU A 53 18.93 12.54 -11.67
C GLU A 53 17.50 13.11 -11.64
N VAL A 54 17.36 14.36 -12.07
CA VAL A 54 16.08 15.01 -12.33
C VAL A 54 16.07 15.43 -13.80
N HIS A 55 15.06 15.02 -14.54
CA HIS A 55 14.97 15.25 -15.99
C HIS A 55 13.82 16.19 -16.35
N GLY A 56 14.13 17.10 -17.28
CA GLY A 56 13.14 17.99 -17.89
C GLY A 56 12.98 19.31 -17.12
N ARG A 57 11.97 20.07 -17.53
CA ARG A 57 11.52 21.27 -16.83
C ARG A 57 10.31 20.93 -15.98
N ASP A 58 10.10 21.72 -14.95
CA ASP A 58 8.87 21.65 -14.16
C ASP A 58 7.66 21.81 -15.10
N THR A 59 6.75 20.85 -15.03
CA THR A 59 5.49 20.87 -15.78
C THR A 59 4.37 20.73 -14.77
N ASP A 60 3.66 21.82 -14.50
CA ASP A 60 2.56 21.86 -13.53
C ASP A 60 2.97 21.39 -12.12
N GLY A 61 4.20 21.72 -11.69
CA GLY A 61 4.75 21.26 -10.39
C GLY A 61 5.28 19.82 -10.39
N TRP A 62 5.27 19.14 -11.55
CA TRP A 62 5.80 17.80 -11.72
C TRP A 62 7.20 17.80 -12.33
N LEU A 63 8.05 16.95 -11.78
CA LEU A 63 9.41 16.71 -12.24
C LEU A 63 9.70 15.21 -12.27
N ASN A 64 10.36 14.77 -13.34
CA ASN A 64 10.78 13.38 -13.48
C ASN A 64 12.06 13.15 -12.67
N LYS A 65 12.04 12.15 -11.78
CA LYS A 65 13.17 11.80 -10.90
C LYS A 65 13.60 10.36 -11.14
N ILE A 66 14.91 10.13 -11.20
CA ILE A 66 15.52 8.80 -11.30
C ILE A 66 16.19 8.47 -9.97
N PHE A 67 15.80 7.34 -9.38
CA PHE A 67 16.41 6.81 -8.17
C PHE A 67 17.25 5.58 -8.47
N TRP A 68 18.32 5.37 -7.70
CA TRP A 68 19.14 4.15 -7.73
C TRP A 68 18.80 3.23 -6.56
N GLY A 69 18.75 1.92 -6.83
CA GLY A 69 18.56 0.89 -5.80
C GLY A 69 17.63 -0.24 -6.24
N ASP A 70 17.33 -1.11 -5.29
CA ASP A 70 16.27 -2.11 -5.42
C ASP A 70 14.89 -1.44 -5.36
N ASN A 71 13.96 -1.89 -6.22
CA ASN A 71 12.66 -1.24 -6.37
C ASN A 71 11.83 -1.29 -5.09
N LEU A 72 11.87 -2.39 -4.34
CA LEU A 72 11.08 -2.52 -3.10
C LEU A 72 11.59 -1.53 -2.05
N GLN A 73 12.91 -1.41 -1.92
CA GLN A 73 13.55 -0.46 -1.02
C GLN A 73 13.23 0.99 -1.38
N VAL A 74 13.38 1.35 -2.67
CA VAL A 74 13.12 2.70 -3.16
C VAL A 74 11.65 3.07 -2.95
N MET A 75 10.72 2.20 -3.34
CA MET A 75 9.28 2.45 -3.16
C MET A 75 8.91 2.59 -1.69
N SER A 76 9.48 1.75 -0.82
CA SER A 76 9.24 1.83 0.63
C SER A 76 9.71 3.16 1.22
N HIS A 77 10.85 3.70 0.78
CA HIS A 77 11.31 5.03 1.19
C HIS A 77 10.39 6.16 0.71
N LEU A 78 9.85 6.05 -0.52
CA LEU A 78 9.00 7.09 -1.11
C LEU A 78 7.58 7.13 -0.53
N LEU A 79 7.11 6.03 0.07
CA LEU A 79 5.77 5.91 0.67
C LEU A 79 5.73 6.28 2.17
N LYS A 80 6.86 6.73 2.74
CA LYS A 80 6.92 7.25 4.11
C LYS A 80 6.10 8.53 4.29
#